data_AF-A0A0D7EC21-F1
#
_entry.id   AF-A0A0D7EC21-F1
#
_cell.length_a   1.000
_cell.length_b   1.000
_cell.length_c   1.000
_cell.angle_alpha   90.00
_cell.angle_beta   90.00
_cell.angle_gamma   90.00
#
_symmetry.space_group_name_H-M   'P 1'
#
loop_
_entity.id
_entity.type
_entity.pdbx_description
1 polymer ?
#
loop_
_entity_poly.entity_id
_entity_poly.type
_entity_poly.pdbx_seq_one_letter_code
_entity_poly.pdbx_strand_id
1 'polypeptide(L)'
;MAHGQPGIGCACLLEQRKAAIDPLKAFIYLALASLLGLPAAVLANPVSQRVLNVGYYEFAPAIYTDAHGMARGELAELTRRVARQAGYGVRFRGLPGARLYAA
;
A
#
# COMPACT_ATOMS: atom_id res chain seq x y z
N MET A 1 -76.38 17.17 35.81
CA MET A 1 -75.67 17.70 34.63
C MET A 1 -74.23 17.98 35.03
N ALA A 2 -73.28 17.48 34.21
CA ALA A 2 -71.85 17.85 34.10
C ALA A 2 -70.93 17.64 35.33
N HIS A 3 -69.98 16.68 35.31
CA HIS A 3 -68.61 16.71 34.71
C HIS A 3 -67.66 17.67 35.48
N GLY A 4 -66.41 17.35 35.84
CA GLY A 4 -65.51 16.25 35.50
C GLY A 4 -64.31 16.20 36.48
N GLN A 5 -63.72 15.00 36.65
CA GLN A 5 -62.36 14.64 36.17
C GLN A 5 -61.18 15.24 36.96
N PRO A 6 -60.39 14.40 37.68
CA PRO A 6 -59.04 14.72 38.12
C PRO A 6 -58.04 14.38 36.99
N GLY A 7 -57.52 15.40 36.31
CA GLY A 7 -56.22 15.36 35.65
C GLY A 7 -55.27 16.13 36.56
N ILE A 8 -54.07 15.66 36.89
CA ILE A 8 -52.92 15.69 35.98
C ILE A 8 -51.95 14.59 36.43
N GLY A 9 -51.66 13.68 35.50
CA GLY A 9 -50.71 12.60 35.66
C GLY A 9 -49.30 13.12 35.91
N CYS A 10 -48.82 12.91 37.13
CA CYS A 10 -47.42 12.89 37.47
C CYS A 10 -46.93 11.46 37.23
N ALA A 11 -46.30 11.16 36.07
CA ALA A 11 -45.45 9.97 35.84
C ALA A 11 -45.04 9.73 34.37
N CYS A 12 -45.08 10.73 33.47
CA CYS A 12 -44.33 10.62 32.21
C CYS A 12 -42.86 11.04 32.43
N LEU A 13 -42.30 10.63 33.56
CA LEU A 13 -40.89 10.78 33.88
C LEU A 13 -40.15 9.69 33.12
N LEU A 14 -39.41 10.11 32.10
CA LEU A 14 -38.08 9.55 31.83
C LEU A 14 -38.00 8.02 31.69
N GLU A 15 -39.03 7.37 31.14
CA GLU A 15 -38.91 6.07 30.43
C GLU A 15 -38.16 6.27 29.10
N GLN A 16 -37.14 7.12 29.12
CA GLN A 16 -35.98 7.03 28.25
C GLN A 16 -35.38 5.67 28.56
N ARG A 17 -35.85 4.66 27.83
CA ARG A 17 -35.29 3.32 27.79
C ARG A 17 -33.81 3.47 27.52
N LYS A 18 -33.05 3.46 28.62
CA LYS A 18 -31.62 3.25 28.65
C LYS A 18 -31.48 1.89 28.00
N ALA A 19 -31.29 1.89 26.68
CA ALA A 19 -30.97 0.70 25.92
C ALA A 19 -29.67 0.22 26.55
N ALA A 20 -29.81 -0.69 27.51
CA ALA A 20 -28.73 -1.44 28.08
C ALA A 20 -28.23 -2.28 26.91
N ILE A 21 -27.33 -1.68 26.14
CA ILE A 21 -26.48 -2.42 25.25
C ILE A 21 -25.68 -3.31 26.20
N ASP A 22 -26.13 -4.56 26.33
CA ASP A 22 -25.47 -5.54 27.19
C ASP A 22 -23.98 -5.52 26.82
N PRO A 23 -23.07 -5.21 27.78
CA PRO A 23 -21.67 -5.00 27.47
C PRO A 23 -21.04 -6.26 26.87
N LEU A 24 -21.57 -7.43 27.24
CA LEU A 24 -21.24 -8.73 26.66
C LEU A 24 -21.64 -8.84 25.19
N LYS A 25 -22.83 -8.36 24.82
CA LYS A 25 -23.35 -8.39 23.46
C LYS A 25 -22.61 -7.40 22.56
N ALA A 26 -22.27 -6.22 23.08
CA ALA A 26 -21.39 -5.27 22.41
C ALA A 26 -19.99 -5.87 22.17
N PHE A 27 -19.42 -6.56 23.15
CA PHE A 27 -18.13 -7.24 23.01
C PHE A 27 -18.17 -8.31 21.91
N ILE A 28 -19.24 -9.11 21.87
CA ILE A 28 -19.43 -10.15 20.86
C ILE A 28 -19.53 -9.53 19.46
N TYR A 29 -20.30 -8.44 19.28
CA TYR A 29 -20.40 -7.77 17.99
C TYR A 29 -19.08 -7.12 17.56
N LEU A 30 -18.30 -6.58 18.50
CA LEU A 30 -17.02 -5.94 18.21
C LEU A 30 -15.94 -6.97 17.85
N ALA A 31 -15.94 -8.13 18.53
CA ALA A 31 -15.11 -9.28 18.18
C ALA A 31 -15.49 -9.88 16.81
N LEU A 32 -16.80 -9.98 16.51
CA LEU A 32 -17.31 -10.46 15.23
C LEU A 32 -16.93 -9.50 14.08
N ALA A 33 -17.04 -8.19 14.29
CA ALA A 33 -16.63 -7.17 13.32
C ALA A 33 -15.10 -7.19 13.08
N SER A 34 -14.30 -7.40 14.12
CA SER A 34 -12.86 -7.59 14.01
C SER A 34 -12.51 -8.85 13.21
N LEU A 35 -13.18 -9.97 13.47
CA LEU A 35 -12.92 -11.23 12.77
C LEU A 35 -13.30 -11.17 11.29
N LEU A 36 -14.38 -10.46 10.95
CA LEU A 36 -14.86 -10.30 9.56
C LEU A 36 -14.12 -9.20 8.77
N GLY A 37 -13.50 -8.22 9.45
CA GLY A 37 -12.84 -7.08 8.81
C GLY A 37 -11.41 -7.33 8.33
N LEU A 38 -10.78 -8.46 8.69
CA LEU A 38 -9.34 -8.65 8.52
C LEU A 38 -8.78 -9.17 7.17
N PRO A 39 -9.52 -9.62 6.13
CA PRO A 39 -8.85 -10.24 4.98
C PRO A 39 -8.37 -9.25 3.90
N ALA A 40 -8.69 -7.95 3.98
CA ALA A 40 -8.43 -7.03 2.87
C ALA A 40 -6.97 -6.52 2.76
N ALA A 41 -6.19 -6.54 3.86
CA ALA A 41 -4.82 -6.00 3.84
C ALA A 41 -3.76 -7.00 3.33
N VAL A 42 -4.06 -8.30 3.30
CA VAL A 42 -3.10 -9.35 2.91
C VAL A 42 -3.05 -9.59 1.39
N LEU A 43 -4.04 -9.07 0.65
CA LEU A 43 -4.08 -9.10 -0.82
C LEU A 43 -3.55 -7.81 -1.46
N ALA A 44 -2.70 -7.06 -0.76
CA ALA A 44 -1.82 -6.12 -1.43
C ALA A 44 -0.87 -6.94 -2.31
N ASN A 45 -1.30 -7.17 -3.56
CA ASN A 45 -0.51 -7.77 -4.61
C ASN A 45 0.86 -7.10 -4.56
N PRO A 46 1.98 -7.81 -4.32
CA PRO A 46 3.29 -7.17 -4.30
C PRO A 46 3.38 -6.45 -5.63
N VAL A 47 3.41 -5.11 -5.60
CA VAL A 47 3.53 -4.31 -6.82
C VAL A 47 4.81 -4.82 -7.47
N SER A 48 4.66 -5.66 -8.49
CA SER A 48 5.78 -6.33 -9.13
C SER A 48 6.74 -5.23 -9.54
N GLN A 49 7.90 -5.18 -8.89
CA GLN A 49 8.85 -4.09 -9.05
C GLN A 49 9.14 -3.95 -10.54
N ARG A 50 8.74 -2.82 -11.14
CA ARG A 50 8.81 -2.66 -12.58
C ARG A 50 10.28 -2.65 -12.98
N VAL A 51 10.66 -3.49 -13.95
CA VAL A 51 12.07 -3.63 -14.36
C VAL A 51 12.37 -2.65 -15.50
N LEU A 52 13.31 -1.75 -15.27
CA LEU A 52 13.86 -0.84 -16.28
C LEU A 52 14.97 -1.57 -17.07
N ASN A 53 14.84 -1.60 -18.40
CA ASN A 53 15.89 -2.07 -19.29
C ASN A 53 16.80 -0.90 -19.66
N VAL A 54 18.07 -0.97 -19.25
CA VAL A 54 19.06 0.09 -19.48
C VAL A 54 20.07 -0.40 -20.51
N GLY A 55 19.98 0.15 -21.72
CA GLY A 55 21.00 -0.02 -22.75
C GLY A 55 22.24 0.81 -22.42
N TYR A 56 23.44 0.24 -22.54
CA TYR A 56 24.69 0.97 -22.36
C TYR A 56 25.75 0.52 -23.36
N TYR A 57 26.77 1.36 -23.54
CA TYR A 57 27.97 1.05 -24.31
C TYR A 57 29.16 0.90 -23.37
N GLU A 58 30.16 0.13 -23.81
CA GLU A 58 31.41 -0.06 -23.05
C GLU A 58 32.21 1.24 -23.03
N PHE A 59 32.29 1.85 -21.84
CA PHE A 59 33.01 3.10 -21.60
C PHE A 59 33.68 3.05 -20.22
N ALA A 60 34.66 2.16 -20.11
CA ALA A 60 35.46 2.03 -18.89
C ALA A 60 36.23 3.33 -18.58
N PRO A 61 36.37 3.71 -17.30
CA PRO A 61 35.87 3.01 -16.10
C PRO A 61 34.44 3.41 -15.69
N ALA A 62 33.79 4.31 -16.42
CA ALA A 62 32.50 4.87 -16.03
C ALA A 62 31.35 3.85 -16.09
N ILE A 63 31.28 3.06 -17.16
CA ILE A 63 30.40 1.89 -17.27
C ILE A 63 31.03 0.82 -18.16
N TYR A 64 31.09 -0.41 -17.69
CA TYR A 64 31.69 -1.52 -18.43
C TYR A 64 31.09 -2.86 -17.98
N THR A 65 31.22 -3.89 -18.81
CA THR A 65 30.86 -5.25 -18.43
C THR A 65 32.04 -5.92 -17.73
N ASP A 66 31.83 -6.42 -16.52
CA ASP A 66 32.86 -7.19 -15.80
C ASP A 66 32.97 -8.64 -16.30
N ALA A 67 33.92 -9.39 -15.73
CA ALA A 67 34.16 -10.80 -16.09
C ALA A 67 32.95 -11.72 -15.84
N HIS A 68 31.97 -11.30 -15.05
CA HIS A 68 30.74 -12.04 -14.75
C HIS A 68 29.57 -11.61 -15.63
N GLY A 69 29.80 -10.71 -16.60
CA GLY A 69 28.73 -10.18 -17.46
C GLY A 69 27.88 -9.11 -16.79
N MET A 70 28.31 -8.55 -15.66
CA MET A 70 27.56 -7.53 -14.93
C MET A 70 28.07 -6.13 -15.28
N ALA A 71 27.15 -5.19 -15.49
CA ALA A 71 27.51 -3.79 -15.68
C ALA A 71 28.13 -3.21 -14.39
N ARG A 72 29.35 -2.72 -14.44
CA ARG A 72 30.08 -2.07 -13.34
C ARG A 72 30.53 -0.68 -13.74
N GLY A 73 31.03 0.07 -12.78
CA GLY A 73 31.42 1.47 -12.93
C GLY A 73 30.44 2.43 -12.27
N GLU A 74 30.93 3.65 -12.02
CA GLU A 74 30.19 4.69 -11.29
C GLU A 74 28.83 5.02 -11.90
N LEU A 75 28.76 5.05 -13.23
CA LEU A 75 27.52 5.36 -13.95
C LEU A 75 26.49 4.23 -13.78
N ALA A 76 26.93 2.96 -13.80
CA ALA A 76 26.04 1.82 -13.55
C ALA A 76 25.47 1.85 -12.12
N GLU A 77 26.31 2.14 -11.12
CA GLU A 77 25.86 2.22 -9.72
C GLU A 77 24.93 3.41 -9.47
N LEU A 78 25.20 4.57 -10.08
CA LEU A 78 24.31 5.72 -10.04
C LEU A 78 22.94 5.38 -10.62
N THR A 79 22.89 4.78 -11.81
CA THR A 79 21.64 4.36 -12.44
C THR A 79 20.86 3.38 -11.55
N ARG A 80 21.52 2.42 -10.89
CA ARG A 80 20.87 1.53 -9.92
C ARG A 80 20.28 2.28 -8.74
N ARG A 81 20.99 3.26 -8.18
CA ARG A 81 20.49 4.05 -7.04
C ARG A 81 19.24 4.84 -7.43
N VAL A 82 19.29 5.55 -8.56
CA VAL A 82 18.16 6.34 -9.06
C VAL A 82 16.95 5.47 -9.35
N ALA A 83 17.14 4.35 -10.05
CA ALA A 83 16.04 3.43 -10.37
C ALA A 83 15.43 2.80 -9.11
N ARG A 84 16.25 2.38 -8.13
CA ARG A 84 15.76 1.85 -6.85
C ARG A 84 14.95 2.89 -6.09
N GLN A 85 15.41 4.14 -6.04
CA GLN A 85 14.68 5.23 -5.38
C GLN A 85 13.32 5.50 -6.04
N ALA A 86 13.22 5.28 -7.35
CA ALA A 86 11.98 5.38 -8.10
C ALA A 86 11.08 4.12 -8.02
N GLY A 87 11.47 3.08 -7.26
CA GLY A 87 10.72 1.83 -7.15
C GLY A 87 10.89 0.87 -8.32
N TYR A 88 11.96 1.02 -9.11
CA TYR A 88 12.27 0.17 -10.26
C TYR A 88 13.41 -0.81 -9.97
N GLY A 89 13.33 -1.99 -10.58
CA GLY A 89 14.48 -2.88 -10.75
C GLY A 89 15.26 -2.47 -11.98
N VAL A 90 16.53 -2.88 -12.11
CA VAL A 90 17.36 -2.54 -13.27
C VAL A 90 17.90 -3.80 -13.92
N ARG A 91 17.77 -3.89 -15.25
CA ARG A 91 18.43 -4.87 -16.09
C ARG A 91 19.28 -4.14 -17.13
N PHE A 92 20.59 -4.26 -17.00
CA PHE A 92 21.54 -3.66 -17.94
C PHE A 92 21.70 -4.54 -19.19
N ARG A 93 21.85 -3.90 -20.35
CA ARG A 93 22.08 -4.56 -21.63
C ARG A 93 23.16 -3.81 -22.42
N GLY A 94 24.30 -4.46 -22.65
CA GLY A 94 25.33 -3.93 -23.54
C GLY A 94 24.79 -3.83 -24.97
N LEU A 95 25.01 -2.68 -25.61
CA LEU A 95 24.65 -2.41 -27.00
C LEU A 95 25.91 -2.42 -27.88
N PRO A 96 25.81 -2.83 -29.16
CA PRO A 96 26.96 -2.85 -30.06
C PRO A 96 27.49 -1.43 -30.34
N GLY A 97 28.68 -1.10 -29.83
CA GLY A 97 29.28 0.24 -29.94
C GLY A 97 29.51 0.74 -31.37
N ALA A 98 29.59 -0.18 -32.35
CA ALA A 98 29.82 0.14 -33.76
C ALA A 98 28.79 1.09 -34.40
N ARG A 99 27.62 1.29 -33.78
CA ARG A 99 26.59 2.24 -34.28
C ARG A 99 26.89 3.72 -34.00
N LEU A 100 27.83 4.04 -33.13
CA LEU A 100 28.20 5.43 -32.83
C LEU A 100 29.18 6.04 -33.84
N TYR A 101 29.93 5.21 -34.58
CA TYR A 101 30.95 5.65 -35.54
C TYR A 101 30.60 5.33 -36.99
N ALA A 102 29.40 4.81 -37.26
CA ALA A 102 28.96 4.48 -38.62
C ALA A 102 28.39 5.70 -39.39
N ALA A 103 28.76 6.92 -38.98
CA ALA A 103 28.41 8.16 -39.66
C ALA A 103 29.34 8.42 -40.85
#